data_AF-A0A9E5I6R1-F1
#
_entry.id   AF-A0A9E5I6R1-F1
#
_cell.length_a   1.000
_cell.length_b   1.000
_cell.length_c   1.000
_cell.angle_alpha   90.00
_cell.angle_beta   90.00
_cell.angle_gamma   90.00
#
_symmetry.space_group_name_H-M   'P 1'
#
loop_
_entity.id
_entity.type
_entity.pdbx_description
1 polymer ?
#
loop_
_entity_poly.entity_id
_entity_poly.type
_entity_poly.pdbx_seq_one_letter_code
_entity_poly.pdbx_strand_id
1 'polypeptide(L)' 'MAEPPVPLIFTDSAAAKVADLIAEEGNPELKLRVFVQGGGCSGFQYGFTFDENQADDDYLIEQNGVKV' A
#
# COMPACT_ATOMS: atom_id res chain seq x y z
N MET A 1 -16.01 20.56 11.12
CA MET A 1 -14.91 20.45 10.15
C MET A 1 -14.82 18.96 9.84
N ALA A 2 -15.15 18.52 8.62
CA ALA A 2 -15.09 17.11 8.28
C ALA A 2 -13.63 16.72 8.06
N GLU A 3 -13.16 15.71 8.78
CA GLU A 3 -11.86 15.10 8.53
C GLU A 3 -11.89 14.51 7.11
N PRO A 4 -10.86 14.74 6.27
CA PRO A 4 -10.84 14.15 4.94
C PRO A 4 -10.88 12.61 5.09
N PRO A 5 -11.68 11.91 4.27
CA PRO A 5 -11.78 10.47 4.35
C PRO A 5 -10.41 9.85 4.13
N VAL A 6 -10.03 8.91 5.01
CA VAL A 6 -8.82 8.11 4.82
C VAL A 6 -9.00 7.33 3.51
N PRO A 7 -8.15 7.54 2.50
CA PRO A 7 -8.39 7.01 1.16
C PRO A 7 -8.32 5.48 1.10
N LEU A 8 -7.65 4.86 2.08
CA LEU A 8 -7.50 3.43 2.21
C LEU A 8 -7.35 3.06 3.69
N ILE A 9 -8.13 2.08 4.16
CA ILE A 9 -7.99 1.51 5.50
C ILE A 9 -6.96 0.38 5.41
N PHE A 10 -5.79 0.62 5.99
CA PHE A 10 -4.75 -0.39 6.11
C PHE A 10 -4.76 -0.96 7.54
N THR A 11 -5.17 -2.22 7.68
CA THR A 11 -5.38 -2.83 9.00
C THR A 11 -4.07 -3.24 9.66
N ASP A 12 -4.07 -3.39 10.99
CA ASP A 12 -2.90 -3.86 11.73
C ASP A 12 -2.39 -5.22 11.24
N SER A 13 -3.31 -6.13 10.89
CA SER A 13 -2.96 -7.46 10.35
C SER A 13 -2.32 -7.37 8.97
N ALA A 14 -2.76 -6.44 8.12
CA ALA A 14 -2.15 -6.20 6.82
C ALA A 14 -0.74 -5.60 6.99
N ALA A 15 -0.58 -4.63 7.90
CA ALA A 15 0.72 -4.06 8.23
C ALA A 15 1.70 -5.13 8.74
N ALA A 16 1.28 -6.00 9.66
CA ALA A 16 2.11 -7.10 10.15
C ALA A 16 2.56 -8.03 9.01
N LYS A 17 1.63 -8.45 8.14
CA LYS A 17 1.95 -9.34 7.03
C LYS A 17 2.90 -8.70 6.02
N VAL A 18 2.75 -7.41 5.75
CA VAL A 18 3.63 -6.67 4.84
C VAL A 18 5.01 -6.49 5.45
N ALA A 19 5.10 -6.20 6.75
CA ALA A 19 6.38 -6.16 7.47
C ALA A 19 7.12 -7.51 7.40
N ASP A 20 6.41 -8.63 7.56
CA ASP A 20 6.99 -9.96 7.38
C ASP A 20 7.55 -10.15 5.96
N LEU A 21 6.78 -9.79 4.93
CA LEU A 21 7.21 -9.92 3.53
C LEU A 21 8.45 -9.07 3.22
N ILE A 22 8.52 -7.85 3.74
CA ILE A 22 9.67 -6.95 3.61
C ILE A 22 10.90 -7.57 4.31
N ALA A 23 10.70 -8.16 5.49
CA ALA A 23 11.77 -8.84 6.22
C ALA A 23 12.25 -10.12 5.50
N GLU A 24 11.34 -10.86 4.84
CA GLU A 24 11.67 -12.03 4.03
C GLU A 24 12.51 -11.67 2.78
N GLU A 25 12.21 -10.54 2.14
CA GLU A 25 13.03 -9.98 1.04
C GLU A 25 14.37 -9.41 1.52
N GLY A 26 14.49 -9.09 2.82
CA GLY A 26 15.70 -8.52 3.41
C GLY A 26 15.99 -7.08 2.98
N ASN A 27 15.02 -6.39 2.39
CA ASN A 27 15.15 -5.01 1.94
C ASN A 27 14.17 -4.08 2.67
N PRO A 28 14.60 -3.35 3.70
CA PRO A 28 13.74 -2.46 4.49
C PRO A 28 13.29 -1.21 3.72
N GLU A 29 13.84 -0.95 2.53
CA GLU A 29 13.43 0.18 1.69
C GLU A 29 12.17 -0.12 0.87
N LEU A 30 11.75 -1.38 0.79
CA LEU A 30 10.53 -1.79 0.10
C LEU A 30 9.29 -1.21 0.78
N LYS A 31 8.42 -0.66 -0.04
CA LYS A 31 7.10 -0.14 0.35
C LYS A 31 6.05 -0.92 -0.40
N LEU A 32 4.94 -1.23 0.26
CA LEU A 32 3.80 -1.78 -0.48
C LEU A 32 3.22 -0.64 -1.31
N ARG A 33 2.78 -0.92 -2.54
CA ARG A 33 2.08 0.05 -3.38
C ARG A 33 0.78 -0.56 -3.85
N VAL A 34 -0.31 0.15 -3.61
CA VAL A 34 -1.66 -0.23 -4.06
C VAL A 34 -2.02 0.59 -5.28
N PHE A 35 -2.45 -0.07 -6.35
CA PHE A 35 -2.85 0.59 -7.59
C PHE A 35 -4.14 -0.01 -8.14
N VAL A 36 -4.91 0.81 -8.85
CA VAL A 36 -6.12 0.36 -9.53
C VAL A 36 -5.76 -0.12 -10.93
N GLN A 37 -6.04 -1.38 -11.22
CA GLN A 37 -6.01 -1.92 -12.57
C GLN A 37 -7.41 -1.89 -13.17
N GLY A 38 -7.55 -1.32 -14.36
CA GLY A 38 -8.79 -1.36 -15.12
C GLY A 38 -9.14 -2.80 -15.51
N GLY A 39 -10.30 -3.30 -15.06
CA GLY A 39 -10.78 -4.66 -15.31
C GLY A 39 -11.92 -4.70 -16.33
N GLY A 40 -11.71 -4.18 -17.54
CA GLY A 40 -12.64 -4.31 -18.67
C GLY A 40 -14.13 -4.07 -18.32
N CYS A 41 -15.04 -4.86 -18.90
CA CYS A 41 -16.48 -4.80 -18.59
C CYS A 41 -16.87 -5.31 -17.19
N SER A 42 -15.90 -5.80 -16.41
CA SER A 42 -16.13 -6.48 -15.12
C SER A 42 -15.82 -5.60 -13.90
N GLY A 43 -15.30 -4.37 -14.11
CA GLY A 43 -15.09 -3.38 -13.06
C GLY A 43 -13.62 -3.04 -12.81
N PHE A 44 -13.31 -2.56 -11.61
CA PHE A 44 -11.96 -2.21 -11.20
C PHE A 44 -11.33 -3.35 -10.40
N GLN A 45 -10.06 -3.63 -10.65
CA GLN A 45 -9.25 -4.56 -9.86
C GLN A 45 -8.21 -3.74 -9.07
N TYR A 46 -7.82 -4.23 -7.90
CA TYR A 46 -6.76 -3.62 -7.11
C TYR A 46 -5.53 -4.53 -7.16
N GLY A 47 -4.41 -3.96 -7.57
CA GLY A 47 -3.11 -4.61 -7.60
C GLY A 47 -2.25 -4.17 -6.42
N PHE A 48 -1.40 -5.08 -5.96
CA PHE A 48 -0.39 -4.83 -4.94
C PHE A 48 0.98 -5.11 -5.54
N THR A 49 1.93 -4.22 -5.32
CA THR A 49 3.33 -4.43 -5.70
C THR A 49 4.25 -3.90 -4.61
N PHE A 50 5.52 -4.26 -4.65
CA PHE A 50 6.54 -3.66 -3.78
C PHE A 50 7.41 -2.74 -4.62
N ASP A 51 7.62 -1.52 -4.14
CA ASP A 51 8.44 -0.52 -4.80
C ASP A 51 9.33 0.16 -3.76
N GLU A 52 10.57 0.44 -4.13
CA GLU A 52 11.52 1.19 -3.30
C GLU A 52 11.24 2.70 -3.42
N ASN A 53 10.73 3.12 -4.58
CA ASN A 53 10.51 4.51 -4.92
C ASN A 53 9.05 4.88 -4.70
N GLN A 54 8.84 6.07 -4.15
CA GLN A 54 7.53 6.69 -4.11
C GLN A 54 7.41 7.59 -5.35
N ALA A 55 6.35 7.45 -6.14
CA ALA A 55 6.04 8.37 -7.23
C ALA A 55 5.40 9.66 -6.68
N ASP A 56 5.51 10.75 -7.43
CA ASP A 56 4.96 12.07 -7.02
C ASP A 56 3.43 12.08 -6.84
N ASP A 57 2.71 11.19 -7.53
CA ASP A 57 1.26 11.01 -7.45
C ASP A 57 0.82 9.95 -6.42
N ASP A 58 1.76 9.32 -5.69
CA ASP A 58 1.42 8.33 -4.66
C ASP A 58 1.00 9.01 -3.34
N TYR A 59 -0.09 8.53 -2.76
CA TYR A 59 -0.50 8.90 -1.40
C TYR A 59 0.17 8.00 -0.38
N LEU A 60 1.15 8.55 0.35
CA LEU A 60 1.84 7.82 1.41
C LEU A 60 0.96 7.69 2.66
N ILE A 61 0.75 6.45 3.09
CA ILE A 61 0.10 6.08 4.34
C ILE A 61 1.12 5.29 5.17
N GLU A 62 1.33 5.70 6.42
CA GLU A 62 2.20 4.98 7.35
C GLU A 62 1.35 4.34 8.45
N GLN A 63 1.52 3.03 8.65
CA GLN A 63 0.85 2.28 9.70
C GLN A 63 1.82 1.27 10.30
N ASN A 64 2.00 1.32 11.62
CA ASN A 64 2.84 0.38 12.36
C ASN A 64 4.28 0.26 11.80
N GLY A 65 4.83 1.35 11.27
CA GLY A 65 6.18 1.38 10.67
C GLY A 65 6.26 0.85 9.23
N VAL A 66 5.14 0.43 8.65
CA VAL A 66 5.03 0.05 7.23
C VAL A 66 4.48 1.22 6.44
N LYS A 67 5.07 1.44 5.25
CA LYS A 67 4.68 2.47 4.30
C LYS A 67 3.93 1.84 3.13
N VAL A 68 2.75 2.39 2.83
CA VAL A 68 1.90 2.01 1.67
C VAL A 68 1.48 3.22 0.85
#